data_AF-A0A3M1CX13-F1
#
_entry.id   AF-A0A3M1CX13-F1
#
_cell.length_a   1.000
_cell.length_b   1.000
_cell.length_c   1.000
_cell.angle_alpha   90.00
_cell.angle_beta   90.00
_cell.angle_gamma   90.00
#
_symmetry.space_group_name_H-M   'P 1'
#
loop_
_entity.id
_entity.type
_entity.pdbx_description
1 polymer ?
#
loop_
_entity_poly.entity_id
_entity_poly.type
_entity_poly.pdbx_seq_one_letter_code
_entity_poly.pdbx_strand_id
1 'polypeptide(L)'
;SEPLAFFGPAYGVDGLPGPSPWRIAGLSLDRLAGIATPPRSLARARTALLLAAPLLIAGLVSLARTDAIVERIPSPMFSRTGQESVAAMLDAAGTTHLVVSDYETCGVLEQLRPHIEVIHAWPLTARRGPRVLPELLRFIAGRPDTDFLVVEASQPMGYNLRPTASRLRKAAETAGVRVERIAALDDDRAVLYRVRAAGPISE
;
A
#
# COMPACT_ATOMS: atom_id res chain seq x y z
N SER A 1 19.74 -6.55 16.04
CA SER A 1 20.26 -5.88 14.82
C SER A 1 19.10 -5.11 14.22
N GLU A 2 19.11 -3.78 14.30
CA GLU A 2 18.01 -2.95 13.76
C GLU A 2 18.16 -2.84 12.24
N PRO A 3 17.20 -3.35 11.44
CA PRO A 3 17.26 -3.30 9.97
C PRO A 3 17.20 -1.86 9.40
N LEU A 4 16.98 -0.86 10.24
CA LEU A 4 16.96 0.55 9.87
C LEU A 4 18.35 1.21 9.84
N ALA A 5 19.39 0.56 10.39
CA ALA A 5 20.76 1.09 10.35
C ALA A 5 21.38 1.10 8.94
N PHE A 6 20.76 0.41 7.97
CA PHE A 6 21.31 0.27 6.62
C PHE A 6 21.01 1.47 5.70
N PHE A 7 20.00 2.29 6.01
CA PHE A 7 19.56 3.36 5.12
C PHE A 7 20.23 4.73 5.37
N GLY A 8 20.99 4.91 6.46
CA GLY A 8 21.54 6.22 6.85
C GLY A 8 22.37 6.95 5.78
N PRO A 9 23.39 6.31 5.16
CA PRO A 9 24.28 7.01 4.22
C PRO A 9 23.66 7.30 2.85
N ALA A 10 22.71 6.48 2.38
CA ALA A 10 22.13 6.61 1.05
C ALA A 10 21.11 7.77 0.92
N TYR A 11 20.60 8.28 2.06
CA TYR A 11 19.61 9.35 2.12
C TYR A 11 20.13 10.66 2.73
N GLY A 12 21.45 10.82 2.92
CA GLY A 12 22.05 12.05 3.44
C GLY A 12 21.69 12.36 4.90
N VAL A 13 21.35 11.34 5.68
CA VAL A 13 21.06 11.49 7.12
C VAL A 13 22.38 11.26 7.87
N ASP A 14 23.19 12.31 7.98
CA ASP A 14 24.37 12.30 8.83
C ASP A 14 23.95 12.19 10.31
N GLY A 15 24.09 11.00 10.87
CA GLY A 15 23.89 10.74 12.29
C GLY A 15 23.39 9.32 12.56
N LEU A 16 24.06 8.60 13.48
CA LEU A 16 23.43 7.46 14.11
C LEU A 16 22.12 7.95 14.73
N PRO A 17 20.97 7.28 14.48
CA PRO A 17 19.73 7.70 15.10
C PRO A 17 19.95 7.74 16.61
N GLY A 18 19.70 8.90 17.21
CA GLY A 18 19.76 9.06 18.66
C GLY A 18 18.92 7.98 19.36
N PRO A 19 19.15 7.70 20.64
CA PRO A 19 18.38 6.69 21.37
C PRO A 19 16.88 6.96 21.20
N SER A 20 16.14 5.94 20.77
CA SER A 20 14.71 6.12 20.53
C SER A 20 14.02 6.61 21.81
N PRO A 21 12.99 7.48 21.72
CA PRO A 21 12.25 7.97 22.88
C PRO A 21 11.77 6.83 23.80
N TRP A 22 11.43 5.67 23.22
CA TRP A 22 11.04 4.46 23.94
C TRP A 22 12.15 3.85 24.78
N ARG A 23 13.40 3.83 24.30
CA ARG A 23 14.55 3.39 25.10
C ARG A 23 14.77 4.33 26.29
N ILE A 24 14.67 5.65 26.08
CA ILE A 24 14.83 6.64 27.14
C ILE A 24 13.71 6.48 28.20
N ALA A 25 12.47 6.28 27.76
CA ALA A 25 11.34 6.03 28.65
C ALA A 25 11.53 4.75 29.47
N GLY A 26 11.90 3.64 28.83
CA GLY A 26 12.16 2.37 29.52
C GLY A 26 13.27 2.47 30.58
N LEU A 27 14.38 3.12 30.24
CA LEU A 27 15.48 3.35 31.19
C LEU A 27 15.08 4.28 32.35
N SER A 28 14.25 5.28 32.08
CA SER A 28 13.72 6.18 33.12
C SER A 28 12.81 5.42 34.09
N LEU A 29 11.93 4.54 33.59
CA LEU A 29 11.05 3.73 34.41
C LEU A 29 11.83 2.71 35.27
N ASP A 30 12.87 2.07 34.72
CA ASP A 30 13.74 1.19 35.51
C ASP A 30 14.50 1.96 36.59
N ARG A 31 14.99 3.17 36.30
CA ARG A 31 15.62 4.03 37.33
C ARG A 31 14.65 4.38 38.45
N LEU A 32 13.40 4.75 38.12
CA LEU A 32 12.37 5.02 39.11
C LEU A 32 12.05 3.79 39.96
N ALA A 33 11.93 2.61 39.35
CA ALA A 33 11.75 1.35 40.07
C ALA A 33 12.92 1.07 41.04
N GLY A 34 14.14 1.41 40.62
CA GLY A 34 15.36 1.26 41.41
C GLY A 34 15.47 2.16 42.65
N ILE A 35 14.64 3.20 42.78
CA ILE A 35 14.58 4.05 43.99
C ILE A 35 13.97 3.26 45.15
N ALA A 36 12.97 2.42 44.88
CA ALA A 36 12.19 1.71 45.90
C ALA A 36 12.61 0.24 46.09
N THR A 37 13.46 -0.32 45.21
CA THR A 37 13.73 -1.75 45.18
C THR A 37 15.20 -2.10 44.89
N PRO A 38 15.74 -3.18 45.50
CA PRO A 38 17.13 -3.59 45.26
C PRO A 38 17.41 -3.94 43.79
N PRO A 39 18.63 -3.69 43.29
CA PRO A 39 19.03 -4.08 41.94
C PRO A 39 18.90 -5.59 41.74
N ARG A 40 18.52 -6.01 40.54
CA ARG A 40 18.37 -7.43 40.12
C ARG A 40 17.36 -8.26 40.93
N SER A 41 16.46 -7.63 41.70
CA SER A 41 15.41 -8.32 42.44
C SER A 41 14.13 -8.53 41.62
N LEU A 42 13.37 -9.58 41.92
CA LEU A 42 12.04 -9.78 41.35
C LEU A 42 11.08 -8.64 41.70
N ALA A 43 11.24 -8.03 42.88
CA ALA A 43 10.48 -6.87 43.30
C ALA A 43 10.68 -5.69 42.33
N ARG A 44 11.93 -5.39 41.94
CA ARG A 44 12.24 -4.34 40.97
C ARG A 44 11.61 -4.59 39.61
N ALA A 45 11.69 -5.83 39.12
CA ALA A 45 11.06 -6.21 37.85
C ALA A 45 9.54 -5.99 37.88
N ARG A 46 8.87 -6.36 38.98
CA ARG A 46 7.43 -6.12 39.18
C ARG A 46 7.11 -4.63 39.23
N THR A 47 7.86 -3.84 39.99
CA THR A 47 7.65 -2.39 40.07
C THR A 47 7.87 -1.71 38.73
N ALA A 48 8.93 -2.06 37.99
CA ALA A 48 9.16 -1.54 36.65
C ALA A 48 8.02 -1.91 35.68
N LEU A 49 7.52 -3.15 35.73
CA LEU A 49 6.38 -3.58 34.93
C LEU A 49 5.10 -2.81 35.30
N LEU A 50 4.83 -2.61 36.59
CA LEU A 50 3.68 -1.82 37.05
C LEU A 50 3.76 -0.35 36.58
N LEU A 51 4.96 0.24 36.63
CA LEU A 51 5.19 1.60 36.13
C LEU A 51 5.06 1.68 34.60
N ALA A 52 5.44 0.63 33.88
CA ALA A 52 5.29 0.54 32.42
C ALA A 52 3.86 0.14 31.98
N ALA A 53 3.06 -0.44 32.88
CA ALA A 53 1.75 -1.00 32.55
C ALA A 53 0.82 0.00 31.85
N PRO A 54 0.71 1.29 32.25
CA PRO A 54 -0.12 2.26 31.53
C PRO A 54 0.29 2.45 30.07
N LEU A 55 1.59 2.46 29.77
CA LEU A 55 2.11 2.58 28.40
C LEU A 55 1.85 1.31 27.59
N LEU A 56 2.06 0.14 28.19
CA LEU A 56 1.76 -1.14 27.56
C LEU A 56 0.27 -1.27 27.25
N ILE A 57 -0.60 -0.92 28.21
CA ILE A 57 -2.05 -0.94 28.02
C ILE A 57 -2.45 0.04 26.93
N ALA A 58 -1.94 1.27 26.94
CA ALA A 58 -2.22 2.25 25.90
C ALA A 58 -1.77 1.76 24.50
N GLY A 59 -0.59 1.14 24.42
CA GLY A 59 -0.08 0.54 23.18
C GLY A 59 -0.96 -0.61 22.67
N LEU A 60 -1.36 -1.54 23.55
CA LEU A 60 -2.25 -2.65 23.20
C LEU A 60 -3.64 -2.17 22.78
N VAL A 61 -4.21 -1.19 23.49
CA VAL A 61 -5.48 -0.57 23.11
C VAL A 61 -5.36 0.16 21.78
N SER A 62 -4.24 0.86 21.54
CA SER A 62 -3.99 1.51 20.25
C SER A 62 -3.93 0.49 19.12
N LEU A 63 -3.18 -0.61 19.29
CA LEU A 63 -3.09 -1.68 18.29
C LEU A 63 -4.47 -2.31 18.00
N ALA A 64 -5.21 -2.68 19.04
CA ALA A 64 -6.55 -3.25 18.88
C ALA A 64 -7.52 -2.28 18.18
N ARG A 65 -7.37 -0.97 18.39
CA ARG A 65 -8.14 0.05 17.69
C ARG A 65 -7.66 0.28 16.26
N THR A 66 -6.37 0.13 15.99
CA THR A 66 -5.80 0.24 14.64
C THR A 66 -6.46 -0.77 13.71
N ASP A 67 -6.63 -2.02 14.14
CA ASP A 67 -7.31 -3.04 13.34
C ASP A 67 -8.74 -2.62 12.99
N ALA A 68 -9.51 -2.18 13.99
CA ALA A 68 -10.87 -1.69 13.78
C ALA A 68 -10.96 -0.42 12.92
N ILE A 69 -9.91 0.40 12.87
CA ILE A 69 -9.82 1.57 11.96
C ILE A 69 -9.48 1.11 10.55
N VAL A 70 -8.53 0.19 10.41
CA VAL A 70 -8.10 -0.38 9.13
C VAL A 70 -9.27 -1.06 8.42
N GLU A 71 -10.11 -1.81 9.15
CA GLU A 71 -11.32 -2.44 8.63
C GLU A 71 -12.38 -1.46 8.11
N ARG A 72 -12.31 -0.19 8.51
CA ARG A 72 -13.22 0.87 8.03
C ARG A 72 -12.72 1.57 6.78
N ILE A 73 -11.50 1.27 6.32
CA ILE A 73 -10.97 1.83 5.08
C ILE A 73 -11.76 1.18 3.92
N PRO A 74 -12.42 1.97 3.06
CA PRO A 74 -13.34 1.44 2.04
C PRO A 74 -12.65 0.63 0.94
N SER A 75 -11.34 0.79 0.80
CA SER A 75 -10.52 0.12 -0.21
C SER A 75 -10.52 -1.41 -0.03
N PRO A 76 -10.77 -2.19 -1.09
CA PRO A 76 -10.82 -3.65 -0.99
C PRO A 76 -9.47 -4.26 -0.58
N MET A 77 -8.35 -3.55 -0.74
CA MET A 77 -7.02 -4.06 -0.38
C MET A 77 -6.73 -4.08 1.12
N PHE A 78 -7.62 -3.53 1.97
CA PHE A 78 -7.45 -3.51 3.43
C PHE A 78 -8.29 -4.57 4.17
N SER A 79 -9.01 -5.42 3.45
CA SER A 79 -9.77 -6.54 4.04
C SER A 79 -9.43 -7.84 3.32
N ARG A 80 -9.38 -8.96 4.06
CA ARG A 80 -9.13 -10.28 3.45
C ARG A 80 -10.13 -10.60 2.35
N THR A 81 -11.42 -10.42 2.62
CA THR A 81 -12.50 -10.67 1.65
C THR A 81 -12.34 -9.80 0.39
N GLY A 82 -12.00 -8.52 0.53
CA GLY A 82 -11.79 -7.63 -0.61
C GLY A 82 -10.58 -8.05 -1.44
N GLN A 83 -9.46 -8.40 -0.78
CA GLN A 83 -8.25 -8.91 -1.43
C GLN A 83 -8.53 -10.21 -2.21
N GLU A 84 -9.21 -11.18 -1.60
CA GLU A 84 -9.62 -12.42 -2.25
C GLU A 84 -10.57 -12.17 -3.43
N SER A 85 -11.47 -11.19 -3.31
CA SER A 85 -12.39 -10.82 -4.41
C SER A 85 -11.65 -10.22 -5.60
N VAL A 86 -10.68 -9.31 -5.35
CA VAL A 86 -9.82 -8.77 -6.41
C VAL A 86 -9.02 -9.90 -7.05
N ALA A 87 -8.45 -10.80 -6.24
CA ALA A 87 -7.65 -11.91 -6.76
C ALA A 87 -8.48 -12.87 -7.62
N ALA A 88 -9.68 -13.24 -7.17
CA ALA A 88 -10.62 -14.06 -7.94
C ALA A 88 -11.05 -13.39 -9.25
N MET A 89 -11.26 -12.06 -9.24
CA MET A 89 -11.55 -11.28 -10.45
C MET A 89 -10.41 -11.35 -11.47
N LEU A 90 -9.15 -11.26 -11.02
CA LEU A 90 -7.96 -11.36 -11.87
C LEU A 90 -7.79 -12.78 -12.44
N ASP A 91 -7.99 -13.80 -11.61
CA ASP A 91 -7.90 -15.21 -12.02
C ASP A 91 -8.97 -15.53 -13.08
N ALA A 92 -10.21 -15.08 -12.86
CA ALA A 92 -11.31 -15.28 -13.80
C ALA A 92 -11.08 -14.56 -15.14
N ALA A 93 -10.38 -13.42 -15.12
CA ALA A 93 -10.02 -12.67 -16.33
C ALA A 93 -8.81 -13.28 -17.07
N GLY A 94 -8.12 -14.27 -16.48
CA GLY A 94 -6.90 -14.86 -17.02
C GLY A 94 -5.74 -13.87 -17.06
N THR A 95 -5.70 -12.89 -16.15
CA THR A 95 -4.67 -11.85 -16.14
C THR A 95 -3.31 -12.45 -15.79
N THR A 96 -2.31 -12.20 -16.64
CA THR A 96 -0.92 -12.65 -16.42
C THR A 96 0.03 -11.49 -16.21
N HIS A 97 -0.26 -10.32 -16.79
CA HIS A 97 0.49 -9.09 -16.58
C HIS A 97 -0.49 -7.99 -16.16
N LEU A 98 -0.17 -7.27 -15.10
CA LEU A 98 -1.09 -6.30 -14.49
C LEU A 98 -0.37 -5.00 -14.19
N VAL A 99 -0.88 -3.90 -14.70
CA VAL A 99 -0.46 -2.56 -14.28
C VAL A 99 -1.40 -2.07 -13.18
N VAL A 100 -0.82 -1.64 -12.05
CA VAL A 100 -1.55 -1.08 -10.89
C VAL A 100 -1.13 0.36 -10.63
N SER A 101 -2.09 1.21 -10.25
CA SER A 101 -1.86 2.64 -10.05
C SER A 101 -1.62 3.07 -8.60
N ASP A 102 -1.87 2.21 -7.62
CA ASP A 102 -1.67 2.45 -6.19
C ASP A 102 -0.64 1.49 -5.58
N TYR A 103 -0.07 1.90 -4.46
CA TYR A 103 1.05 1.20 -3.81
C TYR A 103 0.59 -0.03 -3.04
N GLU A 104 -0.57 0.09 -2.38
CA GLU A 104 -1.13 -0.97 -1.56
C GLU A 104 -1.48 -2.21 -2.38
N THR A 105 -2.08 -2.02 -3.56
CA THR A 105 -2.45 -3.11 -4.46
C THR A 105 -1.22 -3.88 -4.95
N CYS A 106 -0.12 -3.18 -5.24
CA CYS A 106 1.10 -3.80 -5.73
C CYS A 106 1.65 -4.85 -4.76
N GLY A 107 1.93 -4.43 -3.51
CA GLY A 107 2.54 -5.32 -2.52
C GLY A 107 1.64 -6.48 -2.11
N VAL A 108 0.32 -6.26 -2.06
CA VAL A 108 -0.63 -7.32 -1.72
C VAL A 108 -0.75 -8.35 -2.85
N LEU A 109 -0.83 -7.93 -4.10
CA LEU A 109 -0.99 -8.86 -5.22
C LEU A 109 0.29 -9.67 -5.50
N GLU A 110 1.48 -9.09 -5.31
CA GLU A 110 2.75 -9.85 -5.40
C GLU A 110 2.79 -11.03 -4.41
N GLN A 111 2.17 -10.88 -3.23
CA GLN A 111 2.08 -11.95 -2.23
C GLN A 111 0.96 -12.94 -2.55
N LEU A 112 -0.24 -12.46 -2.91
CA LEU A 112 -1.42 -13.31 -3.11
C LEU A 112 -1.42 -14.05 -4.45
N ARG A 113 -0.81 -13.48 -5.48
CA ARG A 113 -0.81 -13.98 -6.86
C ARG A 113 0.59 -13.83 -7.49
N PRO A 114 1.59 -14.57 -6.98
CA PRO A 114 2.98 -14.44 -7.42
C PRO A 114 3.23 -14.86 -8.89
N HIS A 115 2.22 -15.45 -9.54
CA HIS A 115 2.27 -15.80 -10.97
C HIS A 115 1.82 -14.66 -11.90
N ILE A 116 1.24 -13.59 -11.35
CA ILE A 116 0.89 -12.38 -12.11
C ILE A 116 2.08 -11.42 -12.03
N GLU A 117 2.61 -11.00 -13.18
CA GLU A 117 3.62 -9.93 -13.21
C GLU A 117 2.94 -8.60 -12.91
N VAL A 118 3.15 -8.08 -11.69
CA VAL A 118 2.59 -6.79 -11.27
C VAL A 118 3.58 -5.68 -11.57
N ILE A 119 3.14 -4.69 -12.35
CA ILE A 119 3.91 -3.53 -12.78
C ILE A 119 3.32 -2.29 -12.10
N HIS A 120 4.11 -1.66 -11.25
CA HIS A 120 3.65 -0.47 -10.54
C HIS A 120 3.80 0.79 -11.41
N ALA A 121 2.71 1.54 -11.60
CA ALA A 121 2.73 2.81 -12.33
C ALA A 121 3.38 3.99 -11.55
N TRP A 122 3.74 3.81 -10.27
CA TRP A 122 4.25 4.88 -9.41
C TRP A 122 5.46 5.64 -9.96
N PRO A 123 6.49 4.99 -10.55
CA PRO A 123 7.63 5.73 -11.11
C PRO A 123 7.23 6.74 -12.19
N LEU A 124 6.16 6.44 -12.95
CA LEU A 124 5.61 7.33 -13.96
C LEU A 124 4.71 8.42 -13.32
N THR A 125 3.83 8.04 -12.39
CA THR A 125 2.89 8.97 -11.74
C THR A 125 3.59 9.96 -10.81
N ALA A 126 4.64 9.55 -10.09
CA ALA A 126 5.39 10.42 -9.20
C ALA A 126 6.06 11.59 -9.94
N ARG A 127 6.47 11.37 -11.20
CA ARG A 127 7.15 12.40 -12.01
C ARG A 127 6.20 13.33 -12.76
N ARG A 128 5.10 12.77 -13.29
CA ARG A 128 4.20 13.48 -14.23
C ARG A 128 2.81 13.75 -13.66
N GLY A 129 2.56 13.26 -12.44
CA GLY A 129 1.29 13.39 -11.75
C GLY A 129 0.13 12.82 -12.57
N PRO A 130 -1.08 13.40 -12.41
CA PRO A 130 -2.29 12.88 -13.06
C PRO A 130 -2.30 13.02 -14.60
N ARG A 131 -1.37 13.76 -15.20
CA ARG A 131 -1.27 13.94 -16.68
C ARG A 131 -0.65 12.73 -17.38
N VAL A 132 -0.14 11.75 -16.62
CA VAL A 132 0.55 10.57 -17.15
C VAL A 132 -0.38 9.54 -17.80
N LEU A 133 -1.69 9.63 -17.58
CA LEU A 133 -2.64 8.58 -17.99
C LEU A 133 -2.56 8.21 -19.48
N PRO A 134 -2.48 9.14 -20.46
CA PRO A 134 -2.33 8.74 -21.86
C PRO A 134 -1.02 8.00 -22.17
N GLU A 135 0.08 8.36 -21.51
CA GLU A 135 1.36 7.66 -21.67
C GLU A 135 1.32 6.28 -21.03
N LEU A 136 0.72 6.16 -19.83
CA LEU A 136 0.53 4.88 -19.16
C LEU A 136 -0.33 3.94 -20.02
N LEU A 137 -1.42 4.43 -20.60
CA LEU A 137 -2.28 3.63 -21.47
C LEU A 137 -1.56 3.17 -22.75
N ARG A 138 -0.71 4.02 -23.35
CA ARG A 138 0.14 3.61 -24.48
C ARG A 138 1.16 2.54 -24.07
N PHE A 139 1.77 2.68 -22.90
CA PHE A 139 2.67 1.68 -22.34
C PHE A 139 1.97 0.33 -22.16
N ILE A 140 0.77 0.32 -21.58
CA ILE A 140 -0.02 -0.91 -21.41
C ILE A 140 -0.39 -1.50 -22.77
N ALA A 141 -0.90 -0.70 -23.71
CA ALA A 141 -1.29 -1.16 -25.04
C ALA A 141 -0.14 -1.74 -25.87
N GLY A 142 1.09 -1.27 -25.63
CA GLY A 142 2.31 -1.78 -26.27
C GLY A 142 2.80 -3.11 -25.70
N ARG A 143 2.18 -3.62 -24.64
CA ARG A 143 2.49 -4.91 -24.03
C ARG A 143 1.36 -5.91 -24.29
N PRO A 144 1.66 -7.08 -24.88
CA PRO A 144 0.70 -8.17 -24.98
C PRO A 144 0.18 -8.55 -23.59
N ASP A 145 -1.10 -8.93 -23.51
CA ASP A 145 -1.72 -9.54 -22.32
C ASP A 145 -1.54 -8.78 -21.00
N THR A 146 -1.38 -7.46 -21.09
CA THR A 146 -1.33 -6.56 -19.93
C THR A 146 -2.68 -5.90 -19.70
N ASP A 147 -3.27 -6.17 -18.53
CA ASP A 147 -4.47 -5.50 -18.07
C ASP A 147 -4.11 -4.34 -17.12
N PHE A 148 -5.06 -3.43 -16.91
CA PHE A 148 -4.92 -2.26 -16.05
C PHE A 148 -5.96 -2.30 -14.95
N LEU A 149 -5.51 -2.38 -13.70
CA LEU A 149 -6.37 -2.40 -12.53
C LEU A 149 -6.40 -1.02 -11.88
N VAL A 150 -7.61 -0.49 -11.71
CA VAL A 150 -7.87 0.71 -10.93
C VAL A 150 -8.61 0.31 -9.66
N VAL A 151 -8.03 0.60 -8.51
CA VAL A 151 -8.63 0.32 -7.20
C VAL A 151 -9.00 1.63 -6.51
N GLU A 152 -10.06 1.59 -5.71
CA GLU A 152 -10.37 2.66 -4.78
C GLU A 152 -9.21 2.87 -3.82
N ALA A 153 -8.64 4.08 -3.87
CA ALA A 153 -7.54 4.46 -2.99
C ALA A 153 -8.02 4.57 -1.54
N SER A 154 -7.19 4.09 -0.61
CA SER A 154 -7.38 4.26 0.83
C SER A 154 -7.35 5.73 1.26
N GLN A 155 -6.56 6.54 0.54
CA GLN A 155 -6.31 7.96 0.78
C GLN A 155 -6.15 8.71 -0.56
N PRO A 156 -6.48 10.01 -0.60
CA PRO A 156 -6.40 10.83 -1.82
C PRO A 156 -4.95 11.25 -2.14
N MET A 157 -4.06 10.29 -2.33
CA MET A 157 -2.66 10.54 -2.66
C MET A 157 -2.52 10.90 -4.13
N GLY A 158 -1.78 11.98 -4.45
CA GLY A 158 -1.69 12.52 -5.82
C GLY A 158 -1.09 11.57 -6.86
N TYR A 159 -0.41 10.50 -6.42
CA TYR A 159 0.16 9.47 -7.27
C TYR A 159 -0.75 8.26 -7.52
N ASN A 160 -1.84 8.11 -6.75
CA ASN A 160 -2.84 7.06 -6.95
C ASN A 160 -3.78 7.49 -8.08
N LEU A 161 -3.62 6.93 -9.28
CA LEU A 161 -4.51 7.25 -10.40
C LEU A 161 -5.87 6.58 -10.17
N ARG A 162 -6.88 7.39 -9.87
CA ARG A 162 -8.30 6.99 -9.87
C ARG A 162 -9.07 7.75 -10.96
N PRO A 163 -8.82 7.48 -12.25
CA PRO A 163 -9.51 8.20 -13.30
C PRO A 163 -10.99 7.86 -13.29
N THR A 164 -11.85 8.88 -13.42
CA THR A 164 -13.26 8.65 -13.75
C THR A 164 -13.37 8.01 -15.12
N ALA A 165 -14.48 7.32 -15.42
CA ALA A 165 -14.70 6.71 -16.73
C ALA A 165 -14.55 7.73 -17.88
N SER A 166 -15.03 8.96 -17.70
CA SER A 166 -14.87 10.06 -18.67
C SER A 166 -13.40 10.44 -18.88
N ARG A 167 -12.63 10.56 -17.79
CA ARG A 167 -11.20 10.87 -17.86
C ARG A 167 -10.40 9.75 -18.52
N LEU A 168 -10.73 8.49 -18.21
CA LEU A 168 -10.10 7.32 -18.81
C LEU A 168 -10.38 7.26 -20.32
N ARG A 169 -11.63 7.51 -20.73
CA ARG A 169 -12.02 7.60 -22.15
C ARG A 169 -11.25 8.69 -22.89
N LYS A 170 -11.22 9.91 -22.35
CA LYS A 170 -10.46 11.02 -22.95
C LYS A 170 -8.96 10.71 -23.05
N ALA A 171 -8.40 10.07 -22.04
CA ALA A 171 -7.00 9.66 -22.06
C ALA A 171 -6.74 8.55 -23.09
N ALA A 172 -7.67 7.62 -23.26
CA ALA A 172 -7.61 6.56 -24.27
C ALA A 172 -7.66 7.14 -25.70
N GLU A 173 -8.57 8.08 -25.95
CA GLU A 173 -8.63 8.84 -27.21
C GLU A 173 -7.31 9.57 -27.49
N THR A 174 -6.78 10.30 -26.49
CA THR A 174 -5.50 11.00 -26.59
C THR A 174 -4.33 10.04 -26.87
N ALA A 175 -4.39 8.84 -26.32
CA ALA A 175 -3.39 7.80 -26.47
C ALA A 175 -3.50 7.01 -27.79
N GLY A 176 -4.62 7.13 -28.52
CA GLY A 176 -4.90 6.30 -29.69
C GLY A 176 -5.10 4.83 -29.32
N VAL A 177 -5.73 4.55 -28.17
CA VAL A 177 -5.96 3.18 -27.68
C VAL A 177 -7.43 2.96 -27.34
N ARG A 178 -7.85 1.70 -27.33
CA ARG A 178 -9.15 1.27 -26.81
C ARG A 178 -8.98 0.77 -25.38
N VAL A 179 -9.87 1.22 -24.50
CA VAL A 179 -9.97 0.73 -23.12
C VAL A 179 -11.33 0.05 -22.96
N GLU A 180 -11.31 -1.22 -22.59
CA GLU A 180 -12.49 -2.03 -22.36
C GLU A 180 -12.55 -2.45 -20.89
N ARG A 181 -13.71 -2.31 -20.25
CA ARG A 181 -13.92 -2.79 -18.90
C ARG A 181 -14.21 -4.30 -18.96
N ILE A 182 -13.35 -5.11 -18.37
CA ILE A 182 -13.46 -6.58 -18.39
C ILE A 182 -14.21 -7.10 -17.16
N ALA A 183 -13.91 -6.53 -16.00
CA ALA A 183 -14.53 -6.93 -14.74
C ALA A 183 -14.53 -5.79 -13.74
N ALA A 184 -15.35 -5.91 -12.69
CA ALA A 184 -15.34 -5.00 -11.56
C ALA A 184 -15.93 -5.67 -10.32
N LEU A 185 -15.54 -5.16 -9.16
CA LEU A 185 -16.23 -5.42 -7.90
C LEU A 185 -17.41 -4.45 -7.74
N ASP A 186 -18.25 -4.73 -6.74
CA ASP A 186 -19.39 -3.89 -6.37
C ASP A 186 -18.97 -2.41 -6.16
N ASP A 187 -19.86 -1.51 -6.57
CA ASP A 187 -19.69 -0.05 -6.53
C ASP A 187 -18.42 0.47 -7.22
N ASP A 188 -17.88 -0.26 -8.19
CA ASP A 188 -16.67 0.09 -8.93
C ASP A 188 -15.45 0.30 -8.02
N ARG A 189 -15.43 -0.34 -6.83
CA ARG A 189 -14.30 -0.23 -5.87
C ARG A 189 -13.01 -0.84 -6.39
N ALA A 190 -13.10 -1.75 -7.35
CA ALA A 190 -11.98 -2.16 -8.19
C ALA A 190 -12.52 -2.44 -9.59
N VAL A 191 -11.83 -1.94 -10.61
CA VAL A 191 -12.22 -2.13 -12.01
C VAL A 191 -11.01 -2.57 -12.82
N LEU A 192 -11.17 -3.70 -13.50
CA LEU A 192 -10.17 -4.26 -14.39
C LEU A 192 -10.47 -3.84 -15.83
N TYR A 193 -9.47 -3.24 -16.47
CA TYR A 193 -9.54 -2.78 -17.84
C TYR A 193 -8.56 -3.52 -18.73
N ARG A 194 -8.98 -3.83 -19.94
CA ARG A 194 -8.11 -4.26 -21.03
C ARG A 194 -7.80 -3.08 -21.92
N VAL A 195 -6.52 -2.84 -22.15
CA VAL A 195 -6.05 -1.75 -22.99
C VAL A 195 -5.41 -2.35 -24.24
N ARG A 196 -5.90 -1.93 -25.42
CA ARG A 196 -5.43 -2.43 -26.72
C ARG A 196 -5.14 -1.24 -27.62
N ALA A 197 -4.18 -1.40 -28.53
CA ALA A 197 -4.01 -0.43 -29.62
C ALA A 197 -5.35 -0.26 -30.36
N ALA A 198 -5.71 0.97 -30.73
CA ALA A 198 -6.82 1.16 -31.64
C ALA A 198 -6.41 0.48 -32.96
N GLY A 199 -7.10 -0.60 -33.35
CA GLY A 199 -6.89 -1.22 -34.65
C GLY A 199 -7.14 -0.20 -35.77
N PRO A 200 -6.72 -0.49 -37.02
CA PRO A 200 -7.16 0.32 -38.15
C PRO A 200 -8.69 0.43 -38.07
N ILE A 201 -9.20 1.66 -38.11
CA ILE A 201 -10.64 1.90 -38.20
C ILE A 201 -11.07 1.16 -39.46
N SER A 202 -11.75 0.02 -39.28
CA SER A 202 -12.38 -0.66 -40.40
C SER A 202 -13.57 0.22 -40.76
N GLU A 203 -13.39 1.05 -41.78
CA GLU A 203 -14.47 1.81 -42.42
C GLU A 203 -15.51 0.87 -43.01
#